data_AF-A0A7Y3L5I1-F1
#
_entry.id   AF-A0A7Y3L5I1-F1
#
_cell.length_a   1.000
_cell.length_b   1.000
_cell.length_c   1.000
_cell.angle_alpha   90.00
_cell.angle_beta   90.00
_cell.angle_gamma   90.00
#
_symmetry.space_group_name_H-M   'P 1'
#
loop_
_entity.id
_entity.type
_entity.pdbx_description
1 polymer ?
#
loop_
_entity_poly.entity_id
_entity_poly.type
_entity_poly.pdbx_seq_one_letter_code
_entity_poly.pdbx_strand_id
1 'polypeptide(L)'
;MPLWRKDPAARAIKRLVEQTPQSLTVDLTPGSTVFGLVLGSTNETTTIIDLSSHTIVRWRIPWPEDFDSDLAAFDVVEGVLADDIERNDLAQPEAVTLADLPRRLGNYSGRQVKKWLEQLSSPSDGPLFGFRGPSAPYWEFRGERPSVALVAADRGPQLMRRTDDGSTWVRFGWYGDDIWLLCEDNHAIRTIEATRRTSLAGKDLATSLGFRPTYILTTLSQPIDGHCYKSCTGLLPRG
;
A
#
# COMPACT_ATOMS: atom_id res chain seq x y z
N MET A 1 15.14 -28.79 -23.77
CA MET A 1 14.02 -27.81 -23.70
C MET A 1 13.07 -28.24 -22.61
N PRO A 2 13.06 -27.63 -21.42
CA PRO A 2 12.03 -27.94 -20.44
C PRO A 2 10.75 -27.17 -20.82
N LEU A 3 9.71 -27.92 -21.17
CA LEU A 3 8.34 -27.43 -21.29
C LEU A 3 7.95 -26.77 -19.97
N TRP A 4 7.90 -25.44 -19.93
CA TRP A 4 7.35 -24.68 -18.81
C TRP A 4 5.88 -25.09 -18.61
N ARG A 5 5.62 -26.01 -17.68
CA ARG A 5 4.29 -26.19 -17.10
C ARG A 5 3.99 -24.88 -16.37
N LYS A 6 3.22 -23.99 -17.01
CA LYS A 6 2.70 -22.78 -16.35
C LYS A 6 1.95 -23.24 -15.09
N ASP A 7 2.34 -22.70 -13.95
CA ASP A 7 1.78 -22.99 -12.64
C ASP A 7 0.23 -22.87 -12.67
N PRO A 8 -0.52 -23.94 -12.32
CA PRO A 8 -1.97 -23.91 -12.30
C PRO A 8 -2.52 -22.85 -11.33
N ALA A 9 -1.83 -22.53 -10.24
CA ALA A 9 -2.24 -21.47 -9.32
C ALA A 9 -2.16 -20.09 -9.99
N ALA A 10 -1.04 -19.79 -10.65
CA ALA A 10 -0.89 -18.55 -11.42
C ALA A 10 -1.94 -18.40 -12.53
N ARG A 11 -2.35 -19.49 -13.18
CA ARG A 11 -3.46 -19.46 -14.17
C ARG A 11 -4.81 -19.19 -13.51
N ALA A 12 -5.07 -19.77 -12.35
CA ALA A 12 -6.31 -19.56 -11.61
C ALA A 12 -6.44 -18.10 -11.17
N ILE A 13 -5.37 -17.50 -10.64
CA ILE A 13 -5.33 -16.08 -10.25
C ILE A 13 -5.54 -15.18 -11.45
N LYS A 14 -4.83 -15.44 -12.54
CA LYS A 14 -5.03 -14.68 -13.77
C LYS A 14 -6.48 -14.74 -14.25
N ARG A 15 -7.10 -15.92 -14.22
CA ARG A 15 -8.52 -16.08 -14.59
C ARG A 15 -9.44 -15.34 -13.64
N LEU A 16 -9.22 -15.43 -12.33
CA LEU A 16 -9.98 -14.68 -11.33
C LEU A 16 -9.97 -13.19 -11.69
N VAL A 17 -8.78 -12.60 -11.82
CA VAL A 17 -8.63 -11.17 -12.14
C VAL A 17 -9.28 -10.80 -13.47
N GLU A 18 -9.13 -11.61 -14.52
CA GLU A 18 -9.73 -11.34 -15.83
C GLU A 18 -11.25 -11.55 -15.88
N GLN A 19 -11.81 -12.33 -14.96
CA GLN A 19 -13.24 -12.67 -14.90
C GLN A 19 -14.02 -11.91 -13.83
N THR A 20 -13.34 -11.23 -12.90
CA THR A 20 -14.00 -10.37 -11.91
C THR A 20 -14.86 -9.33 -12.65
N PRO A 21 -16.18 -9.30 -12.39
CA PRO A 21 -17.06 -8.30 -12.99
C PRO A 21 -16.62 -6.89 -12.63
N GLN A 22 -16.58 -6.00 -13.62
CA GLN A 22 -16.23 -4.61 -13.39
C GLN A 22 -17.44 -3.83 -12.86
N SER A 23 -17.22 -3.12 -11.77
CA SER A 23 -18.17 -2.20 -11.15
C SER A 23 -17.63 -0.77 -11.22
N LEU A 24 -18.52 0.22 -11.23
CA LEU A 24 -18.11 1.63 -11.12
C LEU A 24 -17.85 2.05 -9.68
N THR A 25 -18.32 1.27 -8.70
CA THR A 25 -18.26 1.57 -7.27
C THR A 25 -17.80 0.33 -6.51
N VAL A 26 -17.11 0.55 -5.39
CA VAL A 26 -16.77 -0.53 -4.45
C VAL A 26 -18.05 -1.07 -3.83
N ASP A 27 -18.21 -2.40 -3.82
CA ASP A 27 -19.28 -3.04 -3.07
C ASP A 27 -18.90 -3.06 -1.57
N LEU A 28 -19.62 -2.26 -0.80
CA LEU A 28 -19.46 -2.15 0.66
C LEU A 28 -20.62 -2.79 1.41
N THR A 29 -21.27 -3.79 0.83
CA THR A 29 -22.33 -4.54 1.48
C THR A 29 -21.74 -5.38 2.63
N PRO A 30 -22.24 -5.25 3.88
CA PRO A 30 -21.77 -6.07 4.99
C PRO A 30 -21.86 -7.57 4.69
N GLY A 31 -20.85 -8.34 5.09
CA GLY A 31 -20.74 -9.77 4.81
C GLY A 31 -20.39 -10.15 3.36
N SER A 32 -20.22 -9.17 2.45
CA SER A 32 -19.82 -9.46 1.07
C SER A 32 -18.37 -9.93 0.99
N THR A 33 -18.10 -10.80 0.02
CA THR A 33 -16.74 -11.20 -0.34
C THR A 33 -16.14 -10.19 -1.29
N VAL A 34 -14.96 -9.68 -0.94
CA VAL A 34 -14.20 -8.71 -1.72
C VAL A 34 -12.84 -9.28 -2.09
N PHE A 35 -12.33 -8.92 -3.26
CA PHE A 35 -11.04 -9.37 -3.76
C PHE A 35 -10.13 -8.17 -4.01
N GLY A 36 -8.93 -8.21 -3.45
CA GLY A 36 -7.99 -7.10 -3.51
C GLY A 36 -6.63 -7.51 -4.08
N LEU A 37 -5.97 -6.61 -4.79
CA LEU A 37 -4.54 -6.68 -5.08
C LEU A 37 -3.78 -5.81 -4.07
N VAL A 38 -2.91 -6.41 -3.27
CA VAL A 38 -2.17 -5.71 -2.21
C VAL A 38 -1.19 -4.69 -2.80
N LEU A 39 -1.19 -3.48 -2.25
CA LEU A 39 -0.20 -2.42 -2.52
C LEU A 39 0.76 -2.21 -1.35
N GLY A 40 0.31 -2.45 -0.13
CA GLY A 40 1.11 -2.34 1.08
C GLY A 40 0.32 -2.84 2.27
N SER A 41 1.00 -3.40 3.26
CA SER A 41 0.39 -3.99 4.45
C SER A 41 1.17 -3.56 5.68
N THR A 42 0.45 -3.00 6.65
CA THR A 42 0.96 -2.68 7.99
C THR A 42 0.08 -3.37 9.03
N ASN A 43 0.49 -3.26 10.30
CA ASN A 43 -0.30 -3.75 11.43
C ASN A 43 -1.58 -2.92 11.65
N GLU A 44 -1.70 -1.74 11.04
CA GLU A 44 -2.92 -0.93 11.10
C GLU A 44 -3.87 -1.27 9.95
N THR A 45 -3.36 -1.29 8.70
CA THR A 45 -4.19 -1.51 7.52
C THR A 45 -3.44 -2.21 6.40
N THR A 46 -4.18 -2.94 5.57
CA THR A 46 -3.70 -3.37 4.25
C THR A 46 -4.35 -2.55 3.16
N THR A 47 -3.54 -1.81 2.41
CA THR A 47 -4.00 -1.05 1.26
C THR A 47 -4.04 -1.95 0.03
N ILE A 48 -5.19 -1.97 -0.66
CA ILE A 48 -5.43 -2.81 -1.83
C ILE A 48 -5.99 -1.99 -2.99
N ILE A 49 -5.88 -2.53 -4.21
CA ILE A 49 -6.74 -2.18 -5.34
C ILE A 49 -7.89 -3.18 -5.34
N ASP A 50 -9.13 -2.71 -5.22
CA ASP A 50 -10.29 -3.57 -5.35
C ASP A 50 -10.39 -4.09 -6.79
N LEU A 51 -10.47 -5.42 -6.96
CA LEU A 51 -10.44 -6.02 -8.29
C LEU A 51 -11.70 -5.75 -9.11
N SER A 52 -12.82 -5.36 -8.48
CA SER A 52 -14.07 -5.08 -9.17
C SER A 52 -14.15 -3.63 -9.66
N SER A 53 -13.76 -2.66 -8.84
CA SER A 53 -13.84 -1.23 -9.15
C SER A 53 -12.52 -0.64 -9.65
N HIS A 54 -11.40 -1.34 -9.44
CA HIS A 54 -10.04 -0.84 -9.61
C HIS A 54 -9.71 0.43 -8.81
N THR A 55 -10.42 0.67 -7.70
CA THR A 55 -10.14 1.79 -6.80
C THR A 55 -9.28 1.34 -5.62
N ILE A 56 -8.56 2.28 -5.01
CA ILE A 56 -7.83 1.99 -3.78
C ILE A 56 -8.82 1.90 -2.62
N VAL A 57 -8.66 0.88 -1.77
CA VAL A 57 -9.39 0.68 -0.52
C VAL A 57 -8.39 0.32 0.56
N ARG A 58 -8.64 0.73 1.81
CA ARG A 58 -7.84 0.32 2.97
C ARG A 58 -8.61 -0.66 3.83
N TRP A 59 -8.10 -1.87 3.96
CA TRP A 59 -8.69 -2.89 4.82
C TRP A 59 -8.09 -2.78 6.23
N ARG A 60 -8.96 -2.52 7.21
CA ARG A 60 -8.68 -2.74 8.63
C ARG A 60 -8.89 -4.21 8.91
N ILE A 61 -7.83 -4.88 9.30
CA ILE A 61 -7.82 -6.31 9.52
C ILE A 61 -7.68 -6.52 11.03
N PRO A 62 -8.50 -7.39 11.65
CA PRO A 62 -8.38 -7.72 13.07
C PRO A 62 -7.17 -8.66 13.27
N TRP A 63 -5.97 -8.15 13.01
CA TRP A 63 -4.73 -8.88 13.22
C TRP A 63 -4.65 -9.33 14.69
N PRO A 64 -4.31 -10.60 14.97
CA PRO A 64 -3.98 -11.03 16.33
C PRO A 64 -2.86 -10.16 16.91
N GLU A 65 -2.82 -10.04 18.23
CA GLU A 65 -1.69 -9.42 18.92
C GLU A 65 -0.37 -10.09 18.49
N ASP A 66 0.68 -9.27 18.30
CA ASP A 66 2.01 -9.69 17.82
C ASP A 66 2.04 -10.38 16.44
N PHE A 67 0.99 -10.22 15.63
CA PHE A 67 0.98 -10.73 14.26
C PHE A 67 1.67 -9.75 13.29
N ASP A 68 2.76 -10.21 12.67
CA ASP A 68 3.37 -9.54 11.54
C ASP A 68 2.73 -10.00 10.23
N SER A 69 2.10 -9.07 9.50
CA SER A 69 1.54 -9.37 8.18
C SER A 69 2.61 -9.92 7.22
N ASP A 70 2.30 -11.03 6.56
CA ASP A 70 3.12 -11.65 5.51
C ASP A 70 2.65 -11.29 4.10
N LEU A 71 1.65 -10.41 3.98
CA LEU A 71 1.11 -9.97 2.70
C LEU A 71 2.12 -9.09 1.97
N ALA A 72 2.53 -9.54 0.78
CA ALA A 72 3.45 -8.81 -0.07
C ALA A 72 2.71 -7.99 -1.13
N ALA A 73 3.39 -6.97 -1.65
CA ALA A 73 2.89 -6.24 -2.81
C ALA A 73 2.53 -7.19 -3.97
N PHE A 74 1.37 -6.93 -4.57
CA PHE A 74 0.74 -7.69 -5.65
C PHE A 74 0.25 -9.08 -5.29
N ASP A 75 0.21 -9.43 -4.00
CA ASP A 75 -0.60 -10.56 -3.58
C ASP A 75 -2.08 -10.28 -3.87
N VAL A 76 -2.77 -11.30 -4.39
CA VAL A 76 -4.21 -11.30 -4.55
C VAL A 76 -4.81 -11.96 -3.32
N VAL A 77 -5.69 -11.22 -2.65
CA VAL A 77 -6.29 -11.61 -1.39
C VAL A 77 -7.82 -11.57 -1.50
N GLU A 78 -8.45 -12.45 -0.73
CA GLU A 78 -9.90 -12.52 -0.53
C GLU A 78 -10.21 -12.14 0.91
N GLY A 79 -11.17 -11.23 1.10
CA GLY A 79 -11.65 -10.82 2.42
C GLY A 79 -13.18 -10.85 2.48
N VAL A 80 -13.72 -10.91 3.69
CA VAL A 80 -15.15 -10.74 3.95
C VAL A 80 -15.32 -9.44 4.73
N LEU A 81 -16.18 -8.55 4.25
CA LEU A 81 -16.49 -7.32 4.97
C LEU A 81 -17.22 -7.63 6.28
N ALA A 82 -16.89 -6.92 7.37
CA ALA A 82 -17.57 -7.06 8.65
C ALA A 82 -19.06 -6.69 8.54
N ASP A 83 -19.88 -7.21 9.47
CA ASP A 83 -21.29 -6.82 9.58
C ASP A 83 -21.43 -5.35 10.03
N ASP A 84 -20.55 -4.91 10.93
CA ASP A 84 -20.44 -3.54 11.42
C ASP A 84 -19.20 -2.86 10.83
N ILE A 85 -19.31 -2.41 9.58
CA ILE A 85 -18.23 -1.72 8.88
C ILE A 85 -18.07 -0.33 9.49
N GLU A 86 -16.91 -0.07 10.11
CA GLU A 86 -16.57 1.26 10.61
C GLU A 86 -16.36 2.22 9.42
N ARG A 87 -17.08 3.36 9.42
CA ARG A 87 -17.05 4.35 8.31
C ARG A 87 -16.91 5.80 8.78
N ASN A 88 -16.80 6.01 10.08
CA ASN A 88 -16.87 7.36 10.67
C ASN A 88 -15.49 8.00 10.87
N ASP A 89 -14.42 7.35 10.42
CA ASP A 89 -13.08 7.92 10.47
C ASP A 89 -12.90 8.93 9.33
N LEU A 90 -12.97 10.21 9.68
CA LEU A 90 -12.84 11.31 8.74
C LEU A 90 -11.41 11.45 8.17
N ALA A 91 -10.40 10.88 8.84
CA ALA A 91 -9.03 10.87 8.35
C ALA A 91 -8.76 9.71 7.40
N GLN A 92 -9.60 8.68 7.38
CA GLN A 92 -9.50 7.50 6.53
C GLN A 92 -10.84 7.13 5.88
N PRO A 93 -11.41 8.00 5.02
CA PRO A 93 -12.77 7.82 4.50
C PRO A 93 -12.94 6.59 3.59
N GLU A 94 -11.84 6.07 3.01
CA GLU A 94 -11.83 4.85 2.19
C GLU A 94 -11.53 3.56 2.98
N ALA A 95 -11.36 3.65 4.30
CA ALA A 95 -11.08 2.48 5.13
C ALA A 95 -12.35 1.67 5.44
N VAL A 96 -12.22 0.35 5.44
CA VAL A 96 -13.29 -0.60 5.74
C VAL A 96 -12.77 -1.75 6.57
N THR A 97 -13.61 -2.31 7.43
CA THR A 97 -13.25 -3.40 8.34
C THR A 97 -13.58 -4.77 7.75
N LEU A 98 -12.63 -5.70 7.81
CA LEU A 98 -12.87 -7.11 7.49
C LEU A 98 -13.37 -7.87 8.72
N ALA A 99 -14.18 -8.90 8.49
CA ALA A 99 -14.68 -9.79 9.52
C ALA A 99 -13.59 -10.72 10.11
N ASP A 100 -12.61 -11.10 9.29
CA ASP A 100 -11.54 -12.04 9.64
C ASP A 100 -10.28 -11.73 8.80
N LEU A 101 -9.20 -12.47 9.04
CA LEU A 101 -7.95 -12.40 8.28
C LEU A 101 -8.21 -12.69 6.80
N PRO A 102 -7.64 -11.89 5.88
CA PRO A 102 -7.79 -12.15 4.46
C PRO A 102 -7.04 -13.41 4.04
N ARG A 103 -7.63 -14.17 3.12
CA ARG A 103 -7.00 -15.35 2.53
C ARG A 103 -6.16 -14.96 1.33
N ARG A 104 -4.86 -15.22 1.40
CA ARG A 104 -3.96 -15.07 0.24
C ARG A 104 -4.25 -16.16 -0.80
N LEU A 105 -4.56 -15.74 -2.02
CA LEU A 105 -4.87 -16.63 -3.14
C LEU A 105 -3.65 -16.88 -4.04
N GLY A 106 -2.75 -15.90 -4.14
CA GLY A 106 -1.54 -15.98 -4.95
C GLY A 106 -0.99 -14.59 -5.26
N ASN A 107 -0.24 -14.44 -6.35
CA ASN A 107 0.32 -13.15 -6.79
C ASN A 107 -0.11 -12.84 -8.22
N TYR A 108 -0.31 -11.55 -8.52
CA TYR A 108 -0.67 -11.10 -9.86
C TYR A 108 0.12 -9.86 -10.27
N SER A 109 0.95 -9.99 -11.29
CA SER A 109 1.76 -8.90 -11.85
C SER A 109 1.58 -8.79 -13.37
N GLY A 110 1.98 -7.66 -13.95
CA GLY A 110 2.07 -7.46 -15.39
C GLY A 110 1.37 -6.19 -15.89
N ARG A 111 1.09 -6.18 -17.21
CA ARG A 111 0.63 -4.98 -17.93
C ARG A 111 -0.65 -4.35 -17.34
N GLN A 112 -1.55 -5.17 -16.82
CA GLN A 112 -2.79 -4.67 -16.24
C GLN A 112 -2.53 -3.94 -14.92
N VAL A 113 -1.69 -4.51 -14.04
CA VAL A 113 -1.26 -3.87 -12.79
C VAL A 113 -0.58 -2.54 -13.09
N LYS A 114 0.34 -2.53 -14.06
CA LYS A 114 0.98 -1.30 -14.52
C LYS A 114 -0.04 -0.23 -14.92
N LYS A 115 -1.07 -0.59 -15.69
CA LYS A 115 -2.13 0.34 -16.09
C LYS A 115 -2.90 0.88 -14.89
N TRP A 116 -3.24 0.02 -13.92
CA TRP A 116 -3.92 0.47 -12.70
C TRP A 116 -3.05 1.43 -11.88
N LEU A 117 -1.78 1.11 -11.66
CA LEU A 117 -0.86 1.99 -10.94
C LEU A 117 -0.66 3.35 -11.63
N GLU A 118 -0.58 3.36 -12.97
CA GLU A 118 -0.51 4.60 -13.76
C GLU A 118 -1.79 5.44 -13.64
N GLN A 119 -2.96 4.80 -13.53
CA GLN A 119 -4.24 5.51 -13.37
C GLN A 119 -4.49 5.99 -11.94
N LEU A 120 -4.00 5.25 -10.94
CA LEU A 120 -4.19 5.52 -9.52
C LEU A 120 -3.11 6.44 -8.94
N SER A 121 -2.05 6.73 -9.69
CA SER A 121 -0.99 7.61 -9.20
C SER A 121 -1.53 9.00 -8.90
N SER A 122 -1.30 9.47 -7.68
CA SER A 122 -1.79 10.75 -7.21
C SER A 122 -1.07 11.89 -7.93
N PRO A 123 -1.80 12.91 -8.42
CA PRO A 123 -1.18 14.09 -9.00
C PRO A 123 -0.50 14.91 -7.90
N SER A 124 0.66 15.47 -8.22
CA SER A 124 1.42 16.32 -7.31
C SER A 124 0.89 17.76 -7.34
N ASP A 125 -0.32 17.98 -6.84
CA ASP A 125 -1.02 19.28 -6.89
C ASP A 125 -1.14 19.93 -5.51
N GLY A 126 -0.04 19.97 -4.76
CA GLY A 126 0.02 20.57 -3.43
C GLY A 126 0.76 19.71 -2.40
N PRO A 127 0.72 20.10 -1.12
CA PRO A 127 1.28 19.29 -0.04
C PRO A 127 0.66 17.88 0.00
N LEU A 128 1.43 16.86 0.36
CA LEU A 128 0.93 15.49 0.48
C LEU A 128 -0.22 15.41 1.50
N PHE A 129 -1.35 14.83 1.10
CA PHE A 129 -2.65 14.86 1.82
C PHE A 129 -3.25 16.26 2.08
N GLY A 130 -2.66 17.28 1.44
CA GLY A 130 -3.04 18.69 1.56
C GLY A 130 -2.66 19.33 2.90
N PHE A 131 -1.69 18.75 3.61
CA PHE A 131 -1.09 19.31 4.83
C PHE A 131 0.43 19.36 4.70
N ARG A 132 1.09 20.32 5.35
CA ARG A 132 2.56 20.36 5.43
C ARG A 132 3.06 19.56 6.63
N GLY A 133 4.30 19.09 6.57
CA GLY A 133 4.93 18.36 7.67
C GLY A 133 4.55 16.87 7.75
N PRO A 134 5.06 16.17 8.79
CA PRO A 134 4.93 14.72 8.94
C PRO A 134 3.59 14.25 9.51
N SER A 135 2.78 15.15 10.08
CA SER A 135 1.47 14.85 10.65
C SER A 135 0.51 16.03 10.51
N ALA A 136 -0.78 15.76 10.71
CA ALA A 136 -1.83 16.76 10.81
C ALA A 136 -2.76 16.44 12.00
N PRO A 137 -3.30 17.44 12.69
CA PRO A 137 -4.27 17.19 13.76
C PRO A 137 -5.56 16.57 13.24
N TYR A 138 -6.14 15.61 13.99
CA TYR A 138 -7.31 14.86 13.55
C TYR A 138 -8.55 15.74 13.27
N TRP A 139 -8.73 16.82 14.03
CA TRP A 139 -9.87 17.73 13.85
C TRP A 139 -9.86 18.54 12.55
N GLU A 140 -8.75 18.53 11.79
CA GLU A 140 -8.66 19.16 10.47
C GLU A 140 -9.31 18.30 9.38
N PHE A 141 -9.51 17.00 9.62
CA PHE A 141 -10.08 16.09 8.65
C PHE A 141 -11.60 16.20 8.58
N ARG A 142 -12.13 16.22 7.35
CA ARG A 142 -13.56 16.35 7.04
C ARG A 142 -14.13 15.15 6.26
N GLY A 143 -13.35 14.10 6.05
CA GLY A 143 -13.76 12.94 5.24
C GLY A 143 -13.76 13.18 3.72
N GLU A 144 -13.30 14.34 3.26
CA GLU A 144 -13.35 14.73 1.85
C GLU A 144 -12.09 14.38 1.04
N ARG A 145 -11.02 13.97 1.73
CA ARG A 145 -9.71 13.71 1.13
C ARG A 145 -9.30 12.25 1.34
N PRO A 146 -8.72 11.59 0.32
CA PRO A 146 -8.15 10.26 0.50
C PRO A 146 -7.05 10.28 1.57
N SER A 147 -6.97 9.19 2.32
CA SER A 147 -5.92 8.96 3.31
C SER A 147 -4.73 8.19 2.77
N VAL A 148 -4.76 7.89 1.47
CA VAL A 148 -3.75 7.14 0.73
C VAL A 148 -3.36 7.88 -0.54
N ALA A 149 -2.07 7.85 -0.86
CA ALA A 149 -1.54 8.42 -2.09
C ALA A 149 -0.47 7.49 -2.68
N LEU A 150 -0.65 7.15 -3.95
CA LEU A 150 0.33 6.41 -4.75
C LEU A 150 1.20 7.41 -5.49
N VAL A 151 2.43 7.63 -5.02
CA VAL A 151 3.33 8.64 -5.57
C VAL A 151 4.21 8.02 -6.64
N ALA A 152 4.17 8.57 -7.86
CA ALA A 152 5.16 8.26 -8.89
C ALA A 152 6.47 8.99 -8.57
N ALA A 153 7.51 8.24 -8.20
CA ALA A 153 8.79 8.82 -7.81
C ALA A 153 9.73 8.94 -9.01
N ASP A 154 9.61 10.03 -9.77
CA ASP A 154 10.36 10.24 -11.03
C ASP A 154 11.89 10.10 -10.87
N ARG A 155 12.43 10.66 -9.76
CA ARG A 155 13.86 10.57 -9.42
C ARG A 155 14.21 9.31 -8.62
N GLY A 156 13.22 8.49 -8.29
CA GLY A 156 13.32 7.32 -7.43
C GLY A 156 13.42 7.66 -5.94
N PRO A 157 13.01 6.75 -5.05
CA PRO A 157 13.19 6.89 -3.61
C PRO A 157 14.64 6.65 -3.17
N GLN A 158 14.96 7.18 -1.98
CA GLN A 158 16.13 6.82 -1.19
C GLN A 158 15.65 6.26 0.15
N LEU A 159 16.13 5.07 0.51
CA LEU A 159 15.99 4.54 1.87
C LEU A 159 17.16 5.02 2.73
N MET A 160 16.85 5.35 3.98
CA MET A 160 17.81 5.82 4.96
C MET A 160 17.51 5.17 6.30
N ARG A 161 18.55 4.62 6.93
CA ARG A 161 18.47 4.09 8.28
C ARG A 161 19.14 5.08 9.23
N ARG A 162 18.37 5.53 10.21
CA ARG A 162 18.85 6.35 11.32
C ARG A 162 19.62 5.49 12.31
N THR A 163 20.78 5.99 12.74
CA THR A 163 21.70 5.24 13.62
C THR A 163 21.37 5.39 15.10
N ASP A 164 20.67 6.46 15.45
CA ASP A 164 20.26 6.84 16.81
C ASP A 164 19.10 5.97 17.33
N ASP A 165 18.04 5.83 16.54
CA ASP A 165 16.84 5.07 16.92
C ASP A 165 16.63 3.78 16.09
N GLY A 166 17.49 3.54 15.10
CA GLY A 166 17.40 2.38 14.21
C GLY A 166 16.28 2.47 13.16
N SER A 167 15.49 3.56 13.15
CA SER A 167 14.33 3.72 12.28
C SER A 167 14.73 3.83 10.81
N THR A 168 13.85 3.34 9.93
CA THR A 168 14.02 3.44 8.48
C THR A 168 13.10 4.51 7.93
N TRP A 169 13.64 5.39 7.11
CA TRP A 169 12.95 6.49 6.46
C TRP A 169 13.08 6.37 4.95
N VAL A 170 12.06 6.84 4.24
CA VAL A 170 12.13 7.06 2.79
C VAL A 170 12.17 8.54 2.49
N ARG A 171 13.02 8.92 1.54
CA ARG A 171 13.04 10.24 0.93
C ARG A 171 12.62 10.16 -0.53
N PHE A 172 11.77 11.08 -0.97
CA PHE A 172 11.36 11.22 -2.37
C PHE A 172 10.91 12.65 -2.69
N GLY A 173 10.86 13.01 -3.97
CA GLY A 173 10.36 14.31 -4.41
C GLY A 173 8.84 14.32 -4.54
N TRP A 174 8.18 15.39 -4.10
CA TRP A 174 6.75 15.65 -4.26
C TRP A 174 6.46 17.15 -4.28
N TYR A 175 5.73 17.64 -5.29
CA TYR A 175 5.33 19.05 -5.40
C TYR A 175 6.48 20.06 -5.18
N GLY A 176 7.65 19.79 -5.76
CA GLY A 176 8.84 20.63 -5.63
C GLY A 176 9.59 20.50 -4.29
N ASP A 177 9.04 19.76 -3.32
CA ASP A 177 9.66 19.48 -2.04
C ASP A 177 10.32 18.09 -2.03
N ASP A 178 11.32 17.91 -1.14
CA ASP A 178 11.81 16.58 -0.78
C ASP A 178 11.10 16.15 0.51
N ILE A 179 10.25 15.13 0.40
CA ILE A 179 9.49 14.56 1.49
C ILE A 179 10.28 13.45 2.17
N TRP A 180 10.17 13.38 3.50
CA TRP A 180 10.79 12.40 4.36
C TRP A 180 9.72 11.75 5.23
N LEU A 181 9.49 10.45 5.05
CA LEU A 181 8.49 9.70 5.82
C LEU A 181 9.13 8.51 6.51
N LEU A 182 8.59 8.15 7.67
CA LEU A 182 8.87 6.86 8.28
C LEU A 182 8.46 5.75 7.30
N CYS A 183 9.32 4.74 7.15
CA CYS A 183 9.06 3.58 6.31
C CYS A 183 8.52 2.44 7.20
N GLU A 184 7.34 1.97 6.86
CA GLU A 184 6.65 0.84 7.51
C GLU A 184 6.55 -0.37 6.58
N ASP A 185 7.14 -0.29 5.38
CA ASP A 185 7.26 -1.43 4.48
C ASP A 185 8.30 -2.43 5.03
N ASN A 186 7.81 -3.52 5.61
CA ASN A 186 8.63 -4.58 6.21
C ASN A 186 9.66 -5.17 5.23
N HIS A 187 9.34 -5.28 3.94
CA HIS A 187 10.30 -5.76 2.94
C HIS A 187 11.43 -4.75 2.78
N ALA A 188 11.10 -3.47 2.60
CA ALA A 188 12.07 -2.40 2.44
C ALA A 188 12.97 -2.23 3.70
N ILE A 189 12.37 -2.30 4.89
CA ILE A 189 13.08 -2.28 6.18
C ILE A 189 14.08 -3.44 6.20
N ARG A 190 13.62 -4.69 6.11
CA ARG A 190 14.49 -5.88 6.15
C ARG A 190 15.58 -5.82 5.09
N THR A 191 15.28 -5.30 3.90
CA THR A 191 16.25 -5.08 2.83
C THR A 191 17.41 -4.17 3.29
N ILE A 192 17.13 -2.95 3.78
CA ILE A 192 18.22 -2.04 4.19
C ILE A 192 18.98 -2.61 5.39
N GLU A 193 18.29 -3.25 6.33
CA GLU A 193 18.93 -3.90 7.49
C GLU A 193 19.93 -4.97 7.06
N ALA A 194 19.55 -5.83 6.12
CA ALA A 194 20.40 -6.91 5.61
C ALA A 194 21.67 -6.38 4.92
N THR A 195 21.64 -5.18 4.33
CA THR A 195 22.82 -4.58 3.70
C THR A 195 23.82 -4.00 4.68
N ARG A 196 23.43 -3.75 5.95
CA ARG A 196 24.20 -3.02 6.97
C ARG A 196 24.65 -1.61 6.52
N ARG A 197 24.02 -1.04 5.51
CA ARG A 197 24.25 0.34 5.06
C ARG A 197 23.25 1.28 5.72
N THR A 198 23.63 2.54 5.91
CA THR A 198 22.75 3.59 6.43
C THR A 198 21.93 4.27 5.34
N SER A 199 22.21 4.02 4.06
CA SER A 199 21.39 4.51 2.96
C SER A 199 21.51 3.65 1.70
N LEU A 200 20.40 3.55 0.96
CA LEU A 200 20.29 2.92 -0.35
C LEU A 200 19.50 3.84 -1.30
N ALA A 201 20.00 4.04 -2.52
CA ALA A 201 19.30 4.78 -3.57
C ALA A 201 19.62 4.18 -4.95
N GLY A 202 18.81 4.54 -5.96
CA GLY A 202 19.10 4.21 -7.36
C GLY A 202 19.31 2.72 -7.60
N LYS A 203 20.44 2.38 -8.24
CA LYS A 203 20.78 0.99 -8.59
C LYS A 203 20.94 0.09 -7.37
N ASP A 204 21.59 0.59 -6.32
CA ASP A 204 21.85 -0.20 -5.11
C ASP A 204 20.55 -0.54 -4.38
N LEU A 205 19.63 0.42 -4.31
CA LEU A 205 18.27 0.17 -3.80
C LEU A 205 17.53 -0.84 -4.66
N ALA A 206 17.55 -0.68 -5.98
CA ALA A 206 16.85 -1.58 -6.90
C ALA A 206 17.37 -3.02 -6.84
N THR A 207 18.70 -3.19 -6.76
CA THR A 207 19.32 -4.51 -6.61
C THR A 207 18.96 -5.15 -5.27
N SER A 208 18.93 -4.36 -4.19
CA SER A 208 18.65 -4.89 -2.85
C SER A 208 17.16 -5.27 -2.68
N LEU A 209 16.24 -4.50 -3.27
CA LEU A 209 14.80 -4.81 -3.26
C LEU A 209 14.43 -5.94 -4.23
N GLY A 210 15.27 -6.23 -5.22
CA GLY A 210 14.97 -7.17 -6.31
C GLY A 210 14.15 -6.56 -7.46
N PHE A 211 13.81 -5.27 -7.38
CA PHE A 211 13.09 -4.53 -8.41
C PHE A 211 13.40 -3.03 -8.34
N ARG A 212 13.17 -2.29 -9.42
CA ARG A 212 13.29 -0.83 -9.41
C ARG A 212 12.04 -0.20 -8.79
N PRO A 213 12.11 0.41 -7.59
CA PRO A 213 10.97 1.10 -7.01
C PRO A 213 10.61 2.31 -7.89
N THR A 214 9.37 2.35 -8.33
CA THR A 214 8.81 3.37 -9.24
C THR A 214 7.69 4.13 -8.56
N TYR A 215 6.91 3.45 -7.73
CA TYR A 215 5.87 4.05 -6.93
C TYR A 215 6.19 3.93 -5.45
N ILE A 216 5.71 4.91 -4.68
CA ILE A 216 5.77 4.94 -3.23
C ILE A 216 4.33 5.02 -2.75
N LEU A 217 3.90 4.04 -1.99
CA LEU A 217 2.61 4.07 -1.32
C LEU A 217 2.77 4.82 0.00
N THR A 218 2.00 5.89 0.15
CA THR A 218 1.95 6.69 1.38
C THR A 218 0.55 6.66 1.96
N THR A 219 0.45 6.64 3.29
CA THR A 219 -0.82 6.59 4.01
C THR A 219 -0.80 7.51 5.22
N LEU A 220 -1.99 7.89 5.68
CA LEU A 220 -2.20 8.48 7.00
C LEU A 220 -2.52 7.38 8.02
N SER A 221 -1.88 7.44 9.20
CA SER A 221 -2.24 6.58 10.32
C SER A 221 -3.65 6.89 10.83
N GLN A 222 -4.17 5.99 11.67
CA GLN A 222 -5.26 6.34 12.57
C GLN A 222 -4.82 7.46 13.52
N PRO A 223 -5.75 8.16 14.17
CA PRO A 223 -5.42 9.20 15.13
C PRO A 223 -4.66 8.63 16.33
N ILE A 224 -3.42 9.08 16.53
CA ILE A 224 -2.57 8.75 17.68
C ILE A 224 -2.29 10.07 18.40
N ASP A 225 -2.66 10.16 19.68
CA ASP A 225 -2.54 11.40 20.47
C ASP A 225 -3.10 12.64 19.76
N GLY A 226 -4.25 12.46 19.09
CA GLY A 226 -4.96 13.52 18.36
C GLY A 226 -4.36 13.91 17.01
N HIS A 227 -3.37 13.18 16.50
CA HIS A 227 -2.70 13.45 15.22
C HIS A 227 -2.72 12.24 14.29
N CYS A 228 -2.83 12.50 12.99
CA CYS A 228 -2.64 11.50 11.94
C CYS A 228 -1.25 11.71 11.32
N TYR A 229 -0.45 10.66 11.28
CA TYR A 229 0.93 10.69 10.80
C TYR A 229 1.01 10.16 9.38
N LYS A 230 1.89 10.75 8.58
CA LYS A 230 2.20 10.30 7.23
C LYS A 230 3.31 9.28 7.28
N SER A 231 3.11 8.15 6.62
CA SER A 231 4.13 7.11 6.50
C SER A 231 4.21 6.58 5.07
N CYS A 232 5.31 5.90 4.78
CA CYS A 232 5.48 5.10 3.56
C CYS A 232 5.24 3.64 3.90
N THR A 233 4.17 3.07 3.35
CA THR A 233 3.71 1.71 3.64
C THR A 233 3.99 0.73 2.50
N GLY A 234 4.60 1.19 1.41
CA GLY A 234 5.04 0.30 0.33
C GLY A 234 5.99 0.97 -0.67
N LEU A 235 7.06 0.28 -1.04
CA LEU A 235 7.85 0.57 -2.23
C LEU A 235 7.46 -0.39 -3.36
N LEU A 236 6.97 0.16 -4.46
CA LEU A 236 6.31 -0.62 -5.50
C LEU A 236 7.05 -0.54 -6.84
N PRO A 237 7.20 -1.66 -7.58
CA PRO A 237 7.66 -1.63 -8.95
C PRO A 237 6.58 -1.05 -9.87
N ARG A 238 6.90 -0.93 -11.16
CA ARG A 238 5.95 -0.42 -12.17
C ARG A 238 4.79 -1.38 -12.51
N GLY A 239 4.83 -2.64 -12.04
CA GLY A 239 3.88 -3.70 -12.40
C GLY A 239 4.34 -4.59 -13.54
#